data_AF-A0A847CC43-F1
#
_entry.id   AF-A0A847CC43-F1
#
_cell.length_a   1.000
_cell.length_b   1.000
_cell.length_c   1.000
_cell.angle_alpha   90.00
_cell.angle_beta   90.00
_cell.angle_gamma   90.00
#
_symmetry.space_group_name_H-M   'P 1'
#
loop_
_entity.id
_entity.type
_entity.pdbx_description
1 polymer ?
#
loop_
_entity_poly.entity_id
_entity_poly.type
_entity_poly.pdbx_seq_one_letter_code
_entity_poly.pdbx_strand_id
1 'polypeptide(L)'
;MNEAKLLKRNLLFNTVGNVAYFACQWLITGFFIKRLSDAATGDYNAGLIATAMAVTNVFLTLSSYGMRTFQVSDVEGKYKSGDYITSRVLTVAAAAALCLGYCLTVGYAGEQLVCIMLFLVYKLLEAVTDVFHGFCQRAERMDIIGISYGVRGVLSLAAFCLV
;
A
#
# COMPACT_ATOMS: atom_id res chain seq x y z
N MET A 1 -14.97 -31.34 -7.50
CA MET A 1 -13.50 -31.56 -7.60
C MET A 1 -12.77 -30.47 -8.39
N ASN A 2 -13.40 -29.84 -9.41
CA ASN A 2 -12.79 -28.73 -10.17
C ASN A 2 -12.71 -27.39 -9.40
N GLU A 3 -13.71 -27.04 -8.59
CA GLU A 3 -13.74 -25.75 -7.86
C GLU A 3 -12.63 -25.64 -6.81
N ALA A 4 -12.41 -26.68 -6.00
CA ALA A 4 -11.32 -26.70 -5.02
C ALA A 4 -9.93 -26.56 -5.66
N LYS A 5 -9.75 -27.09 -6.90
CA LYS A 5 -8.49 -26.96 -7.64
C LYS A 5 -8.32 -25.56 -8.22
N LEU A 6 -9.40 -24.94 -8.70
CA LEU A 6 -9.42 -23.55 -9.16
C LEU A 6 -9.15 -22.57 -8.03
N LEU A 7 -9.77 -22.75 -6.87
CA LEU A 7 -9.55 -21.92 -5.68
C LEU A 7 -8.09 -21.99 -5.20
N LYS A 8 -7.52 -23.20 -5.10
CA LYS A 8 -6.10 -23.40 -4.75
C LYS A 8 -5.16 -22.70 -5.74
N ARG A 9 -5.45 -22.80 -7.04
CA ARG A 9 -4.66 -22.12 -8.09
C ARG A 9 -4.75 -20.60 -7.94
N ASN A 10 -5.94 -20.06 -7.74
CA ASN A 10 -6.15 -18.61 -7.58
C ASN A 10 -5.47 -18.08 -6.32
N LEU A 11 -5.52 -18.85 -5.22
CA LEU A 11 -4.82 -18.53 -3.99
C LEU A 11 -3.30 -18.52 -4.20
N LEU A 12 -2.74 -19.56 -4.83
CA LEU A 12 -1.30 -19.61 -5.15
C LEU A 12 -0.89 -18.44 -6.04
N PHE A 13 -1.67 -18.12 -7.06
CA PHE A 13 -1.39 -17.01 -7.95
C PHE A 13 -1.42 -15.65 -7.23
N ASN A 14 -2.37 -15.45 -6.33
CA ASN A 14 -2.44 -14.27 -5.47
C ASN A 14 -1.22 -14.14 -4.57
N THR A 15 -0.84 -15.25 -3.92
CA THR A 15 0.33 -15.30 -3.04
C THR A 15 1.61 -14.96 -3.81
N VAL A 16 1.80 -15.55 -4.99
CA VAL A 16 2.98 -15.27 -5.83
C VAL A 16 3.03 -13.79 -6.24
N GLY A 17 1.91 -13.20 -6.64
CA GLY A 17 1.84 -11.78 -6.97
C GLY A 17 2.18 -10.87 -5.79
N ASN A 18 1.67 -11.17 -4.59
CA ASN A 18 1.99 -10.44 -3.37
C ASN A 18 3.47 -10.59 -2.97
N VAL A 19 4.02 -11.80 -3.04
CA VAL A 19 5.44 -12.06 -2.73
C VAL A 19 6.33 -11.30 -3.71
N ALA A 20 6.02 -11.32 -5.01
CA ALA A 20 6.75 -10.56 -6.01
C ALA A 20 6.71 -9.05 -5.73
N TYR A 21 5.53 -8.52 -5.37
CA TYR A 21 5.37 -7.12 -4.99
C TYR A 21 6.23 -6.74 -3.77
N PHE A 22 6.16 -7.52 -2.69
CA PHE A 22 6.96 -7.26 -1.49
C PHE A 22 8.46 -7.41 -1.74
N ALA A 23 8.87 -8.36 -2.58
CA ALA A 23 10.27 -8.50 -3.00
C ALA A 23 10.74 -7.26 -3.77
N CYS A 24 9.95 -6.75 -4.71
CA CYS A 24 10.28 -5.52 -5.44
C CYS A 24 10.37 -4.31 -4.50
N GLN A 25 9.40 -4.15 -3.59
CA GLN A 25 9.40 -3.06 -2.61
C GLN A 25 10.61 -3.13 -1.67
N TRP A 26 10.99 -4.32 -1.23
CA TRP A 26 12.17 -4.53 -0.40
C TRP A 26 13.47 -4.20 -1.16
N LEU A 27 13.57 -4.53 -2.45
CA LEU A 27 14.72 -4.15 -3.28
C LEU A 27 14.83 -2.62 -3.39
N ILE A 28 13.73 -1.93 -3.70
CA ILE A 28 13.71 -0.47 -3.83
C ILE A 28 14.14 0.20 -2.51
N THR A 29 13.47 -0.15 -1.41
CA THR A 29 13.65 0.52 -0.12
C THR A 29 14.91 0.07 0.63
N GLY A 30 15.22 -1.22 0.65
CA GLY A 30 16.32 -1.79 1.42
C GLY A 30 17.64 -1.87 0.67
N PHE A 31 17.62 -2.20 -0.62
CA PHE A 31 18.84 -2.38 -1.42
C PHE A 31 19.25 -1.10 -2.13
N PHE A 32 18.37 -0.52 -2.93
CA PHE A 32 18.74 0.60 -3.79
C PHE A 32 18.88 1.92 -3.05
N ILE A 33 17.89 2.31 -2.24
CA ILE A 33 17.96 3.56 -1.47
C ILE A 33 19.18 3.57 -0.54
N LYS A 34 19.47 2.45 0.14
CA LYS A 34 20.63 2.33 1.03
C LYS A 34 21.96 2.40 0.28
N ARG A 35 22.10 1.68 -0.84
CA ARG A 35 23.33 1.67 -1.65
C ARG A 35 23.60 2.99 -2.38
N LEU A 36 22.56 3.68 -2.84
CA LEU A 36 22.70 4.98 -3.50
C LEU A 36 23.01 6.10 -2.48
N SER A 37 22.51 5.99 -1.24
CA SER A 37 22.88 6.92 -0.16
C SER A 37 24.37 6.81 0.19
N ASP A 38 24.92 5.58 0.24
CA ASP A 38 26.35 5.34 0.50
C ASP A 38 27.27 5.92 -0.59
N ALA A 39 26.82 6.04 -1.84
CA ALA A 39 27.67 6.43 -2.98
C ALA A 39 27.71 7.94 -3.26
N ALA A 40 26.72 8.72 -2.81
CA ALA A 40 26.59 10.13 -3.22
C ALA A 40 26.32 11.15 -2.10
N THR A 41 25.70 10.80 -0.96
CA THR A 41 25.27 11.83 0.03
C THR A 41 25.09 11.35 1.49
N GLY A 42 25.62 10.19 1.87
CA GLY A 42 25.61 9.70 3.27
C GLY A 42 24.22 9.33 3.81
N ASP A 43 24.19 8.89 5.08
CA ASP A 43 23.03 8.37 5.84
C ASP A 43 21.77 9.27 5.86
N TYR A 44 21.86 10.52 5.39
CA TYR A 44 20.78 11.51 5.46
C TYR A 44 19.54 11.13 4.63
N ASN A 45 19.72 10.73 3.37
CA ASN A 45 18.58 10.40 2.48
C ASN A 45 17.87 9.11 2.91
N ALA A 46 18.62 8.12 3.38
CA ALA A 46 18.08 6.90 3.97
C ALA A 46 17.27 7.22 5.25
N GLY A 47 17.75 8.15 6.08
CA GLY A 47 17.04 8.64 7.26
C GLY A 47 15.71 9.32 6.91
N LEU A 48 15.69 10.19 5.89
CA LEU A 48 14.48 10.86 5.41
C LEU A 48 13.38 9.87 5.00
N ILE A 49 13.75 8.86 4.20
CA ILE A 49 12.80 7.83 3.73
C ILE A 49 12.34 6.95 4.89
N ALA A 50 13.24 6.57 5.80
CA ALA A 50 12.88 5.80 6.98
C ALA A 50 11.87 6.54 7.88
N THR A 51 12.08 7.84 8.10
CA THR A 51 11.13 8.68 8.83
C THR A 51 9.78 8.77 8.09
N ALA A 52 9.80 8.99 6.78
CA ALA A 52 8.58 9.04 5.97
C ALA A 52 7.77 7.74 6.04
N MET A 53 8.44 6.59 5.98
CA MET A 53 7.82 5.27 6.12
C MET A 53 7.21 5.06 7.51
N ALA A 54 7.96 5.38 8.57
CA ALA A 54 7.52 5.20 9.94
C ALA A 54 6.26 6.02 10.25
N VAL A 55 6.29 7.32 9.94
CA VAL A 55 5.14 8.22 10.15
C VAL A 55 3.95 7.74 9.33
N THR A 56 4.14 7.45 8.04
CA THR A 56 3.05 7.03 7.15
C THR A 56 2.40 5.73 7.60
N ASN A 57 3.17 4.74 8.07
CA ASN A 57 2.62 3.44 8.49
C ASN A 57 1.63 3.55 9.66
N VAL A 58 1.85 4.50 10.59
CA VAL A 58 0.94 4.76 11.70
C VAL A 58 -0.42 5.22 11.16
N PHE A 59 -0.43 6.21 10.27
CA PHE A 59 -1.66 6.75 9.69
C PHE A 59 -2.30 5.80 8.67
N LEU A 60 -1.52 4.99 7.97
CA LEU A 60 -2.03 3.97 7.06
C LEU A 60 -2.82 2.89 7.82
N THR A 61 -2.39 2.55 9.04
CA THR A 61 -3.13 1.62 9.90
C THR A 61 -4.51 2.17 10.26
N LEU A 62 -4.61 3.47 10.53
CA LEU A 62 -5.89 4.17 10.74
C LEU A 62 -6.77 4.17 9.50
N SER A 63 -6.18 4.43 8.32
CA SER A 63 -6.90 4.38 7.05
C SER A 63 -7.51 2.99 6.83
N SER A 64 -6.73 1.93 7.05
CA SER A 64 -7.11 0.54 6.76
C SER A 64 -8.07 -0.08 7.78
N TYR A 65 -7.83 0.10 9.09
CA TYR A 65 -8.59 -0.36 10.27
C TYR A 65 -9.25 -1.76 10.23
N GLY A 66 -8.81 -2.66 9.33
CA GLY A 66 -9.41 -3.98 9.12
C GLY A 66 -10.62 -4.00 8.19
N MET A 67 -10.93 -2.91 7.50
CA MET A 67 -12.11 -2.76 6.63
C MET A 67 -12.22 -3.84 5.54
N ARG A 68 -11.10 -4.22 4.91
CA ARG A 68 -11.11 -5.25 3.87
C ARG A 68 -11.57 -6.61 4.40
N THR A 69 -11.11 -7.01 5.59
CA THR A 69 -11.55 -8.27 6.21
C THR A 69 -13.05 -8.24 6.49
N PHE A 70 -13.55 -7.11 6.99
CA PHE A 70 -14.98 -6.91 7.20
C PHE A 70 -15.78 -7.00 5.89
N GLN A 71 -15.33 -6.31 4.84
CA GLN A 71 -15.93 -6.33 3.50
C GLN A 71 -15.99 -7.74 2.89
N VAL A 72 -14.93 -8.53 3.02
CA VAL A 72 -14.88 -9.91 2.51
C VAL A 72 -15.78 -10.84 3.32
N SER A 73 -15.92 -10.60 4.63
CA SER A 73 -16.78 -11.39 5.51
C SER A 73 -18.27 -11.10 5.38
N ASP A 74 -18.66 -9.96 4.79
CA ASP A 74 -20.06 -9.61 4.53
C ASP A 74 -20.63 -10.43 3.37
N VAL A 75 -20.81 -11.74 3.57
CA VAL A 75 -21.36 -12.64 2.54
C VAL A 75 -22.84 -12.33 2.28
N GLU A 76 -23.57 -11.94 3.32
CA GLU A 76 -25.00 -11.61 3.29
C GLU A 76 -25.30 -10.30 2.55
N GLY A 77 -24.30 -9.46 2.28
CA GLY A 77 -24.48 -8.20 1.55
C GLY A 77 -25.29 -7.17 2.32
N LYS A 78 -25.06 -7.07 3.64
CA LYS A 78 -25.74 -6.10 4.51
C LYS A 78 -25.47 -4.66 4.10
N TYR A 79 -24.30 -4.40 3.52
CA TYR A 79 -23.88 -3.07 3.09
C TYR A 79 -23.72 -3.01 1.58
N LYS A 80 -24.05 -1.86 0.99
CA LYS A 80 -23.87 -1.66 -0.45
C LYS A 80 -22.40 -1.38 -0.74
N SER A 81 -21.95 -1.72 -1.95
CA SER A 81 -20.57 -1.43 -2.39
C SER A 81 -20.20 0.05 -2.24
N GLY A 82 -21.16 0.96 -2.43
CA GLY A 82 -20.96 2.40 -2.23
C GLY A 82 -20.65 2.80 -0.78
N ASP A 83 -21.15 2.06 0.21
CA ASP A 83 -20.91 2.35 1.63
C ASP A 83 -19.45 2.07 1.98
N TYR A 84 -18.89 0.97 1.45
CA TYR A 84 -17.47 0.64 1.60
C TYR A 84 -16.55 1.67 0.97
N ILE A 85 -16.87 2.16 -0.23
CA ILE A 85 -16.08 3.17 -0.93
C ILE A 85 -16.15 4.50 -0.18
N THR A 86 -17.34 4.92 0.25
CA THR A 86 -17.53 6.18 1.00
C THR A 86 -16.76 6.15 2.31
N SER A 87 -16.88 5.05 3.06
CA SER A 87 -16.13 4.85 4.30
C SER A 87 -14.62 4.92 4.06
N ARG A 88 -14.10 4.30 2.99
CA ARG A 88 -12.68 4.38 2.63
C ARG A 88 -12.23 5.81 2.31
N VAL A 89 -13.01 6.57 1.54
CA VAL A 89 -12.67 7.96 1.22
C VAL A 89 -12.59 8.79 2.50
N LEU A 90 -13.52 8.59 3.43
CA LEU A 90 -13.51 9.27 4.73
C LEU A 90 -12.29 8.89 5.58
N THR A 91 -11.94 7.61 5.67
CA THR A 91 -10.78 7.20 6.49
C THR A 91 -9.44 7.59 5.86
N VAL A 92 -9.35 7.58 4.53
CA VAL A 92 -8.18 8.09 3.79
C VAL A 92 -8.02 9.60 4.00
N ALA A 93 -9.10 10.37 3.90
CA ALA A 93 -9.08 11.81 4.14
C ALA A 93 -8.72 12.13 5.60
N ALA A 94 -9.28 11.39 6.56
CA ALA A 94 -8.95 11.52 7.97
C ALA A 94 -7.48 11.19 8.25
N ALA A 95 -6.96 10.10 7.68
CA ALA A 95 -5.56 9.73 7.82
C ALA A 95 -4.62 10.80 7.23
N ALA A 96 -4.98 11.38 6.08
CA ALA A 96 -4.21 12.47 5.47
C ALA A 96 -4.20 13.73 6.35
N ALA A 97 -5.37 14.15 6.86
CA ALA A 97 -5.50 15.32 7.72
C ALA A 97 -4.75 15.16 9.05
N LEU A 98 -4.86 13.98 9.68
CA LEU A 98 -4.17 13.67 10.93
C LEU A 98 -2.64 13.61 10.73
N CYS A 99 -2.17 13.03 9.62
CA CYS A 99 -0.75 12.98 9.30
C CYS A 99 -0.19 14.39 9.10
N LEU A 100 -0.90 15.24 8.33
CA LEU A 100 -0.49 16.63 8.13
C LEU A 100 -0.46 17.41 9.44
N GLY A 101 -1.52 17.29 10.25
CA GLY A 101 -1.58 17.92 11.58
C GLY A 101 -0.43 17.49 12.48
N TYR A 102 -0.13 16.19 12.52
CA TYR A 102 0.99 15.64 13.27
C TYR A 102 2.33 16.22 12.78
N CYS A 103 2.58 16.23 11.47
CA CYS A 103 3.83 16.74 10.91
C CYS A 103 4.06 18.22 11.24
N LEU A 104 2.99 19.02 11.24
CA LEU A 104 3.05 20.43 11.63
C LEU A 104 3.35 20.62 13.12
N THR A 105 2.81 19.75 14.00
CA THR A 105 3.10 19.82 15.44
C THR A 105 4.52 19.41 15.83
N VAL A 106 5.10 18.45 15.10
CA VAL A 106 6.47 17.98 15.35
C VAL A 106 7.50 18.97 14.80
N GLY A 107 7.16 19.75 13.77
CA GLY A 107 8.05 20.75 13.18
C GLY A 107 9.14 20.15 12.30
N TYR A 108 8.79 19.18 11.44
CA TYR A 108 9.73 18.62 10.47
C TYR A 108 10.28 19.68 9.51
N ALA A 109 11.53 19.51 9.07
CA ALA A 109 12.12 20.35 8.04
C ALA A 109 11.31 20.27 6.73
N GLY A 110 11.36 21.32 5.90
CA GLY A 110 10.55 21.40 4.68
C GLY A 110 10.73 20.20 3.74
N GLU A 111 11.98 19.75 3.55
CA GLU A 111 12.30 18.57 2.74
C GLU A 111 11.69 17.28 3.32
N GLN A 112 11.79 17.09 4.64
CA GLN A 112 11.21 15.94 5.34
C GLN A 112 9.69 15.92 5.21
N LEU A 113 9.03 17.07 5.38
CA LEU A 113 7.58 17.20 5.23
C LEU A 113 7.14 16.80 3.82
N VAL A 114 7.83 17.31 2.79
CA VAL A 114 7.52 16.97 1.39
C VAL A 114 7.68 15.47 1.14
N CYS A 115 8.76 14.85 1.63
CA CYS A 115 8.98 13.41 1.52
C CYS A 115 7.88 12.59 2.23
N ILE A 116 7.51 12.95 3.46
CA ILE A 116 6.44 12.30 4.21
C ILE A 116 5.12 12.39 3.43
N MET A 117 4.76 13.58 2.95
CA MET A 117 3.47 13.79 2.27
C MET A 117 3.39 13.07 0.92
N LEU A 118 4.48 13.06 0.14
CA LEU A 118 4.52 12.30 -1.12
C LEU A 118 4.39 10.79 -0.88
N PHE A 119 5.11 10.27 0.13
CA PHE A 119 5.03 8.85 0.48
C PHE A 119 3.65 8.46 1.02
N LEU A 120 3.03 9.34 1.82
CA LEU A 120 1.67 9.18 2.31
C LEU A 120 0.67 9.10 1.17
N VAL A 121 0.71 10.03 0.20
CA VAL A 121 -0.20 10.00 -0.96
C VAL A 121 -0.05 8.70 -1.73
N TYR A 122 1.18 8.25 -1.98
CA TYR A 122 1.45 6.96 -2.61
C TYR A 122 0.78 5.79 -1.86
N LYS A 123 0.92 5.75 -0.53
CA LYS A 123 0.30 4.69 0.30
C LYS A 123 -1.22 4.79 0.42
N LEU A 124 -1.78 5.98 0.41
CA LEU A 124 -3.23 6.17 0.43
C LEU A 124 -3.88 5.71 -0.88
N LEU A 125 -3.21 5.89 -2.03
CA LEU A 125 -3.67 5.32 -3.30
C LEU A 125 -3.70 3.78 -3.27
N GLU A 126 -2.73 3.15 -2.61
CA GLU A 126 -2.76 1.71 -2.36
C GLU A 126 -3.97 1.31 -1.49
N ALA A 127 -4.24 2.07 -0.42
CA ALA A 127 -5.38 1.82 0.47
C ALA A 127 -6.75 1.97 -0.23
N VAL A 128 -6.88 2.88 -1.19
CA VAL A 128 -8.08 2.99 -2.01
C VAL A 128 -8.22 1.77 -2.94
N THR A 129 -7.12 1.33 -3.55
CA THR A 129 -7.10 0.13 -4.41
C THR A 129 -7.53 -1.12 -3.62
N ASP A 130 -7.21 -1.17 -2.33
CA ASP A 130 -7.50 -2.29 -1.43
C ASP A 130 -9.01 -2.61 -1.32
N VAL A 131 -9.89 -1.60 -1.41
CA VAL A 131 -11.36 -1.81 -1.39
C VAL A 131 -11.83 -2.54 -2.64
N PHE A 132 -11.25 -2.20 -3.80
CA PHE A 132 -11.54 -2.89 -5.05
C PHE A 132 -11.04 -4.33 -5.01
N HIS A 133 -9.87 -4.56 -4.42
CA HIS A 133 -9.38 -5.90 -4.16
C HIS A 133 -10.27 -6.68 -3.18
N GLY A 134 -10.89 -6.03 -2.19
CA GLY A 134 -11.92 -6.62 -1.34
C GLY A 134 -13.12 -7.16 -2.13
N PHE A 135 -13.62 -6.40 -3.11
CA PHE A 135 -14.70 -6.86 -4.00
C PHE A 135 -14.27 -8.02 -4.89
N CYS A 136 -13.07 -7.97 -5.48
CA CYS A 136 -12.53 -9.07 -6.27
C CYS A 136 -12.35 -10.34 -5.43
N GLN A 137 -11.93 -10.20 -4.18
CA GLN A 137 -11.74 -11.32 -3.27
C GLN A 137 -13.08 -11.96 -2.87
N ARG A 138 -14.12 -11.15 -2.62
CA ARG A 138 -15.49 -11.64 -2.38
C ARG A 138 -16.07 -12.38 -3.60
N ALA A 139 -15.70 -11.96 -4.81
CA ALA A 139 -16.08 -12.63 -6.06
C ALA A 139 -15.19 -13.83 -6.43
N GLU A 140 -14.34 -14.31 -5.51
CA GLU A 140 -13.34 -15.38 -5.72
C GLU A 140 -12.34 -15.14 -6.87
N ARG A 141 -12.26 -13.89 -7.34
CA ARG A 141 -11.36 -13.42 -8.41
C ARG A 141 -10.04 -12.90 -7.86
N MET A 142 -9.35 -13.75 -7.11
CA MET A 142 -8.03 -13.46 -6.54
C MET A 142 -6.91 -13.42 -7.60
N ASP A 143 -7.19 -13.92 -8.80
CA ASP A 143 -6.36 -13.82 -10.00
C ASP A 143 -6.03 -12.36 -10.33
N ILE A 144 -7.05 -11.49 -10.39
CA ILE A 144 -6.87 -10.06 -10.72
C ILE A 144 -5.99 -9.37 -9.68
N ILE A 145 -6.20 -9.69 -8.42
CA ILE A 145 -5.47 -9.09 -7.30
C ILE A 145 -3.97 -9.45 -7.44
N GLY A 146 -3.66 -10.71 -7.74
CA GLY A 146 -2.28 -11.15 -7.98
C GLY A 146 -1.61 -10.44 -9.16
N ILE A 147 -2.31 -10.30 -10.29
CA ILE A 147 -1.82 -9.57 -11.46
C ILE A 147 -1.56 -8.10 -11.11
N SER A 148 -2.50 -7.44 -10.43
CA SER A 148 -2.38 -6.04 -10.01
C SER A 148 -1.13 -5.80 -9.17
N TYR A 149 -0.92 -6.60 -8.12
CA TYR A 149 0.28 -6.49 -7.28
C TYR A 149 1.57 -6.80 -8.05
N GLY A 150 1.58 -7.84 -8.89
CA GLY A 150 2.74 -8.19 -9.70
C GLY A 150 3.14 -7.08 -10.66
N VAL A 151 2.19 -6.56 -11.44
CA VAL A 151 2.41 -5.45 -12.38
C VAL A 151 2.88 -4.20 -11.63
N ARG A 152 2.24 -3.86 -10.51
CA ARG A 152 2.63 -2.70 -9.69
C ARG A 152 4.06 -2.84 -9.18
N GLY A 153 4.45 -4.02 -8.69
CA GLY A 153 5.80 -4.30 -8.21
C GLY A 153 6.85 -4.14 -9.31
N VAL A 154 6.61 -4.76 -10.48
CA VAL A 154 7.52 -4.70 -11.63
C VAL A 154 7.64 -3.28 -12.18
N LEU A 155 6.51 -2.57 -12.34
CA LEU A 155 6.52 -1.19 -12.83
C LEU A 155 7.22 -0.23 -11.87
N SER A 156 6.97 -0.36 -10.56
CA SER A 156 7.66 0.46 -9.55
C SER A 156 9.17 0.23 -9.57
N LEU A 157 9.60 -1.03 -9.73
CA LEU A 157 11.03 -1.36 -9.82
C LEU A 157 11.64 -0.84 -11.14
N ALA A 158 10.96 -1.02 -12.26
CA ALA A 158 11.42 -0.55 -13.56
C ALA A 158 11.52 0.99 -13.60
N ALA A 159 10.52 1.69 -13.07
CA ALA A 159 10.53 3.15 -12.97
C ALA A 159 11.69 3.64 -12.09
N PHE A 160 11.97 2.95 -10.98
CA PHE A 160 13.11 3.27 -10.14
C PHE A 160 14.45 3.09 -10.87
N CYS A 161 14.62 1.98 -11.61
CA CYS A 161 15.87 1.73 -12.34
C CYS A 161 16.14 2.70 -13.51
N LEU A 162 15.13 3.46 -13.96
CA LEU A 162 15.26 4.45 -15.03
C LEU A 162 15.73 5.83 -14.54
N VAL A 163 15.66 6.08 -13.24
CA VAL A 163 16.08 7.34 -12.58
C VAL A 163 17.47 7.17 -11.99
#